data_AF-A0A7Y8F5N6-F1
#
_entry.id   AF-A0A7Y8F5N6-F1
#
_cell.length_a   1.000
_cell.length_b   1.000
_cell.length_c   1.000
_cell.angle_alpha   90.00
_cell.angle_beta   90.00
_cell.angle_gamma   90.00
#
_symmetry.space_group_name_H-M   'P 1'
#
loop_
_entity.id
_entity.type
_entity.pdbx_description
1 polymer ?
#
loop_
_entity_poly.entity_id
_entity_poly.type
_entity_poly.pdbx_seq_one_letter_code
_entity_poly.pdbx_strand_id
1 'polypeptide(L)'
;MRNFIPFAIAAAMLVSAGAASAQAADPHAGHGAMVMAAPASAGVVTSPADGSMSSSAPTAFSITFPHAMTLKSLTLATDGGRPAAVPVQAAAGTKATVSLPALGKGNHVLAWSAEGADGHAMSGVARFMVH
;
A
#
# COMPACT_ATOMS: atom_id res chain seq x y z
N MET A 1 18.49 28.24 43.84
CA MET A 1 17.14 28.65 44.26
C MET A 1 16.13 27.81 43.49
N ARG A 2 15.42 26.92 44.19
CA ARG A 2 14.35 26.04 43.68
C ARG A 2 13.02 26.74 43.97
N ASN A 3 12.28 27.09 42.92
CA ASN A 3 10.91 27.61 42.96
C ASN A 3 10.14 27.02 41.75
N PHE A 4 8.84 26.77 41.74
CA PHE A 4 7.79 26.51 42.75
C PHE A 4 6.56 26.09 41.89
N ILE A 5 6.11 24.83 41.97
CA ILE A 5 4.70 24.33 42.05
C ILE A 5 3.66 24.71 40.90
N PRO A 6 2.35 24.31 40.93
CA PRO A 6 1.69 23.22 40.19
C PRO A 6 0.45 23.66 39.35
N PHE A 7 -0.56 22.79 39.21
CA PHE A 7 -1.93 22.94 38.64
C PHE A 7 -2.04 22.69 37.13
N ALA A 8 -3.10 22.13 36.57
CA ALA A 8 -4.25 21.39 37.08
C ALA A 8 -5.03 20.84 35.87
N ILE A 9 -5.86 19.84 36.17
CA ILE A 9 -6.91 19.31 35.31
C ILE A 9 -7.93 20.42 35.01
N ALA A 10 -8.31 20.58 33.74
CA ALA A 10 -9.59 21.17 33.36
C ALA A 10 -10.12 20.51 32.08
N ALA A 11 -11.16 19.72 32.27
CA ALA A 11 -12.02 19.22 31.21
C ALA A 11 -12.92 20.36 30.71
N ALA A 12 -13.13 20.45 29.40
CA ALA A 12 -14.25 21.18 28.82
C ALA A 12 -14.92 20.26 27.80
N MET A 13 -16.10 19.76 28.19
CA MET A 13 -17.01 19.03 27.34
C MET A 13 -17.79 20.04 26.50
N LEU A 14 -17.78 19.89 25.17
CA LEU A 14 -18.84 20.42 24.32
C LEU A 14 -19.63 19.25 23.73
N VAL A 15 -20.90 19.23 24.09
CA VAL A 15 -21.92 18.33 23.57
C VAL A 15 -22.24 18.74 22.13
N SER A 16 -22.36 17.78 21.23
CA SER A 16 -23.09 17.95 19.99
C SER A 16 -23.95 16.71 19.82
N ALA A 17 -25.25 16.91 20.04
CA ALA A 17 -26.28 15.93 19.76
C ALA A 17 -26.34 15.71 18.24
N GLY A 18 -26.20 14.46 17.83
CA GLY A 18 -26.35 14.03 16.44
C GLY A 18 -26.94 12.63 16.43
N ALA A 19 -28.27 12.59 16.30
CA ALA A 19 -29.15 11.47 15.96
C ALA A 19 -28.59 10.04 16.07
N ALA A 20 -29.14 9.30 17.03
CA ALA A 20 -29.18 7.85 16.99
C ALA A 20 -29.89 7.36 15.71
N SER A 21 -29.15 6.74 14.81
CA SER A 21 -29.69 5.65 14.00
C SER A 21 -29.24 4.35 14.65
N ALA A 22 -30.17 3.73 15.39
CA ALA A 22 -30.03 2.37 15.87
C ALA A 22 -29.96 1.43 14.65
N GLN A 23 -28.76 1.15 14.17
CA GLN A 23 -28.55 0.08 13.21
C GLN A 23 -28.53 -1.23 13.99
N ALA A 24 -29.60 -2.01 13.80
CA ALA A 24 -29.79 -3.31 14.38
C ALA A 24 -28.52 -4.16 14.27
N ALA A 25 -28.14 -4.76 15.41
CA ALA A 25 -27.03 -5.69 15.49
C ALA A 25 -27.36 -6.94 14.67
N ASP A 26 -26.63 -7.13 13.58
CA ASP A 26 -26.58 -8.37 12.81
C ASP A 26 -25.34 -9.16 13.27
N PRO A 27 -25.50 -10.28 14.00
CA PRO A 27 -24.38 -11.01 14.60
C PRO A 27 -23.84 -12.08 13.65
N HIS A 28 -22.99 -11.68 12.71
CA HIS A 28 -22.13 -12.65 12.01
C HIS A 28 -20.66 -12.25 12.16
N ALA A 29 -20.04 -12.91 13.12
CA ALA A 29 -18.63 -12.85 13.44
C ALA A 29 -17.74 -13.04 12.20
N GLY A 30 -16.78 -12.12 12.03
CA GLY A 30 -15.73 -12.22 11.04
C GLY A 30 -14.83 -11.00 11.10
N HIS A 31 -13.95 -10.94 12.10
CA HIS A 31 -12.86 -9.96 12.14
C HIS A 31 -11.81 -10.30 11.07
N GLY A 32 -12.13 -10.03 9.80
CA GLY A 32 -11.14 -9.93 8.73
C GLY A 32 -10.53 -8.54 8.81
N ALA A 33 -9.24 -8.46 9.14
CA ALA A 33 -8.51 -7.20 9.23
C ALA A 33 -8.83 -6.31 8.03
N MET A 34 -9.40 -5.12 8.30
CA MET A 34 -9.41 -4.03 7.35
C MET A 34 -7.94 -3.67 7.08
N VAL A 35 -7.33 -4.32 6.08
CA VAL A 35 -6.10 -3.81 5.49
C VAL A 35 -6.51 -2.48 4.89
N MET A 36 -6.16 -1.40 5.58
CA MET A 36 -6.27 -0.05 5.03
C MET A 36 -5.53 -0.06 3.69
N ALA A 37 -6.27 -0.12 2.60
CA ALA A 37 -5.71 -0.09 1.26
C ALA A 37 -4.98 1.24 1.12
N ALA A 38 -3.65 1.21 1.03
CA ALA A 38 -2.90 2.39 0.66
C ALA A 38 -3.40 2.82 -0.73
N PRO A 39 -3.84 4.07 -0.92
CA PRO A 39 -4.30 4.52 -2.21
C PRO A 39 -3.16 4.36 -3.22
N ALA A 40 -3.47 3.87 -4.42
CA ALA A 40 -2.53 3.92 -5.53
C ALA A 40 -2.05 5.37 -5.69
N SER A 41 -0.73 5.58 -5.79
CA SER A 41 -0.19 6.92 -5.99
C SER A 41 -0.79 7.49 -7.28
N ALA A 42 -1.44 8.65 -7.18
CA ALA A 42 -2.20 9.23 -8.29
C ALA A 42 -1.35 9.33 -9.57
N GLY A 43 -1.87 8.81 -10.69
CA GLY A 43 -1.20 8.86 -11.98
C GLY A 43 -0.14 7.78 -12.25
N VAL A 44 0.12 6.88 -11.29
CA VAL A 44 0.98 5.71 -11.51
C VAL A 44 0.16 4.54 -12.07
N VAL A 45 0.64 3.92 -13.15
CA VAL A 45 -0.01 2.74 -13.76
C VAL A 45 0.92 1.55 -13.62
N THR A 46 0.40 0.43 -13.11
CA THR A 46 1.15 -0.81 -12.94
C THR A 46 0.57 -1.94 -13.79
N SER A 47 1.43 -2.88 -14.17
CA SER A 47 1.07 -4.17 -14.74
C SER A 47 1.90 -5.25 -14.04
N PRO A 48 1.31 -6.21 -13.32
CA PRO A 48 -0.12 -6.34 -13.04
C PRO A 48 -0.71 -5.09 -12.38
N ALA A 49 -1.94 -4.74 -12.77
CA ALA A 49 -2.66 -3.65 -12.13
C ALA A 49 -3.13 -4.08 -10.74
N ASP A 50 -3.26 -3.12 -9.82
CA ASP A 50 -3.85 -3.41 -8.51
C ASP A 50 -5.29 -3.92 -8.65
N GLY A 51 -5.61 -5.02 -7.97
CA GLY A 51 -6.88 -5.74 -8.05
C GLY A 51 -7.04 -6.65 -9.28
N SER A 52 -6.04 -6.78 -10.16
CA SER A 52 -6.17 -7.60 -11.37
C SER A 52 -6.23 -9.11 -11.09
N MET A 53 -6.96 -9.83 -11.94
CA MET A 53 -7.04 -11.30 -11.93
C MET A 53 -6.63 -11.83 -13.29
N SER A 54 -5.76 -12.84 -13.32
CA SER A 54 -5.22 -13.41 -14.57
C SER A 54 -5.12 -14.93 -14.50
N SER A 55 -5.46 -15.62 -15.60
CA SER A 55 -5.29 -17.08 -15.72
C SER A 55 -3.83 -17.51 -15.82
N SER A 56 -2.93 -16.57 -16.13
CA SER A 56 -1.50 -16.83 -16.30
C SER A 56 -0.68 -15.97 -15.36
N ALA A 57 0.37 -16.56 -14.79
CA ALA A 57 1.33 -15.87 -13.95
C ALA A 57 2.10 -14.81 -14.75
N PRO A 58 2.16 -13.55 -14.30
CA PRO A 58 3.00 -12.54 -14.91
C PRO A 58 4.47 -12.87 -14.69
N THR A 59 5.29 -12.67 -15.72
CA THR A 59 6.74 -12.86 -15.65
C THR A 59 7.50 -11.57 -15.38
N ALA A 60 6.80 -10.43 -15.38
CA ALA A 60 7.37 -9.13 -15.12
C ALA A 60 6.37 -8.20 -14.42
N PHE A 61 6.91 -7.27 -13.64
CA PHE A 61 6.22 -6.09 -13.15
C PHE A 61 6.65 -4.89 -13.98
N SER A 62 5.69 -4.15 -14.51
CA SER A 62 5.90 -2.90 -15.21
C SER A 62 5.20 -1.78 -14.47
N ILE A 63 5.87 -0.64 -14.34
CA ILE A 63 5.34 0.57 -13.70
C ILE A 63 5.58 1.76 -14.63
N THR A 64 4.56 2.61 -14.78
CA THR A 64 4.64 3.88 -15.49
C THR A 64 4.33 5.00 -14.51
N PHE A 65 5.27 5.94 -14.39
CA PHE A 65 5.19 7.11 -13.55
C PHE A 65 4.71 8.33 -14.35
N PRO A 66 4.09 9.33 -13.72
CA PRO A 66 3.65 10.56 -14.39
C PRO A 66 4.80 11.45 -14.88
N HIS A 67 6.00 11.27 -14.32
CA HIS A 67 7.24 11.93 -14.73
C HIS A 67 8.44 11.00 -14.48
N ALA A 68 9.65 11.42 -14.83
CA ALA A 68 10.84 10.58 -14.69
C ALA A 68 11.15 10.28 -13.21
N MET A 69 11.16 9.00 -12.85
CA MET A 69 11.42 8.50 -11.50
C MET A 69 12.42 7.35 -11.58
N THR A 70 13.14 7.09 -10.49
CA THR A 70 13.97 5.90 -10.33
C THR A 70 13.25 4.91 -9.44
N LEU A 71 12.96 3.70 -9.93
CA LEU A 71 12.44 2.64 -9.08
C LEU A 71 13.53 2.18 -8.10
N LYS A 72 13.27 2.34 -6.80
CA LYS A 72 14.25 2.10 -5.72
C LYS A 72 14.11 0.72 -5.11
N SER A 73 12.88 0.25 -4.94
CA SER A 73 12.62 -1.07 -4.37
C SER A 73 11.38 -1.72 -4.96
N LEU A 74 11.40 -3.05 -4.97
CA LEU A 74 10.25 -3.89 -5.24
C LEU A 74 10.31 -5.10 -4.30
N THR A 75 9.23 -5.37 -3.60
CA THR A 75 9.08 -6.58 -2.78
C THR A 75 7.85 -7.33 -3.23
N LEU A 76 7.96 -8.65 -3.32
CA LEU A 76 6.89 -9.56 -3.66
C LEU A 76 6.53 -10.40 -2.43
N ALA A 77 5.26 -10.41 -2.06
CA ALA A 77 4.68 -11.39 -1.15
C ALA A 77 3.71 -12.28 -1.92
N THR A 78 3.85 -13.60 -1.76
CA THR A 78 2.91 -14.60 -2.27
C THR A 78 1.94 -15.01 -1.18
N ASP A 79 0.85 -15.68 -1.53
CA ASP A 79 -0.17 -16.16 -0.59
C ASP A 79 0.46 -16.93 0.60
N GLY A 80 0.25 -16.41 1.82
CA GLY A 80 0.81 -16.97 3.06
C GLY A 80 2.34 -16.90 3.22
N GLY A 81 3.06 -16.37 2.22
CA GLY A 81 4.51 -16.27 2.19
C GLY A 81 5.07 -15.03 2.88
N ARG A 82 6.36 -15.06 3.24
CA ARG A 82 7.06 -13.83 3.67
C ARG A 82 7.40 -12.96 2.45
N PRO A 83 7.33 -11.62 2.56
CA PRO A 83 7.80 -10.73 1.51
C PRO A 83 9.29 -10.97 1.19
N ALA A 84 9.62 -11.02 -0.09
CA ALA A 84 10.98 -11.13 -0.60
C ALA A 84 11.32 -9.96 -1.52
N ALA A 85 12.55 -9.46 -1.44
CA ALA A 85 13.02 -8.41 -2.34
C ALA A 85 13.20 -8.95 -3.76
N VAL A 86 12.72 -8.20 -4.74
CA VAL A 86 12.96 -8.46 -6.16
C VAL A 86 14.02 -7.46 -6.62
N PRO A 87 15.13 -7.91 -7.25
CA PRO A 87 16.17 -7.02 -7.73
C PRO A 87 15.60 -5.99 -8.71
N VAL A 88 15.89 -4.71 -8.48
CA VAL A 88 15.55 -3.61 -9.37
C VAL A 88 16.82 -3.00 -9.94
N GLN A 89 16.77 -2.61 -11.22
CA GLN A 89 17.85 -1.83 -11.82
C GLN A 89 17.51 -0.35 -11.67
N ALA A 90 18.39 0.38 -11.00
CA ALA A 90 18.22 1.82 -10.82
C ALA A 90 18.45 2.53 -12.17
N ALA A 91 17.37 3.02 -12.75
CA ALA A 91 17.39 3.85 -13.95
C ALA A 91 16.28 4.90 -13.83
N ALA A 92 16.62 6.15 -14.11
CA ALA A 92 15.63 7.22 -14.15
C ALA A 92 14.83 7.16 -15.46
N GLY A 93 13.51 7.17 -15.36
CA GLY A 93 12.62 7.16 -16.52
C GLY A 93 11.15 7.19 -16.14
N THR A 94 10.28 7.38 -17.12
CA THR A 94 8.82 7.32 -16.90
C THR A 94 8.31 5.89 -16.84
N LYS A 95 9.13 4.90 -17.21
CA LYS A 95 8.78 3.48 -17.20
C LYS A 95 9.92 2.66 -16.61
N ALA A 96 9.57 1.65 -15.82
CA ALA A 96 10.48 0.62 -15.37
C ALA A 96 9.83 -0.75 -15.51
N THR A 97 10.65 -1.76 -15.83
CA THR A 97 10.23 -3.15 -15.93
C THR A 97 11.19 -4.00 -15.10
N VAL A 98 10.62 -4.91 -14.31
CA VAL A 98 11.36 -5.80 -13.41
C VAL A 98 10.90 -7.22 -13.64
N SER A 99 11.82 -8.15 -13.89
CA SER A 99 11.49 -9.57 -14.01
C SER A 99 11.03 -10.12 -12.66
N LEU A 100 9.95 -10.88 -12.67
CA LEU A 100 9.43 -11.56 -11.47
C LEU A 100 9.93 -13.00 -11.42
N PRO A 101 10.12 -13.57 -10.22
CA PRO A 101 10.31 -15.01 -10.09
C PRO A 101 9.06 -15.76 -10.56
N ALA A 102 9.17 -17.07 -10.77
CA ALA A 102 8.01 -17.89 -11.13
C ALA A 102 6.95 -17.83 -10.02
N LEU A 103 5.71 -17.50 -10.40
CA LEU A 103 4.59 -17.36 -9.48
C LEU A 103 3.62 -18.53 -9.62
N GLY A 104 3.18 -19.06 -8.49
CA GLY A 104 2.08 -20.02 -8.42
C GLY A 104 0.71 -19.34 -8.46
N LYS A 105 -0.33 -20.17 -8.44
CA LYS A 105 -1.71 -19.72 -8.21
C LYS A 105 -1.87 -19.12 -6.82
N GLY A 106 -2.82 -18.21 -6.67
CA GLY A 106 -3.13 -17.52 -5.42
C GLY A 106 -2.96 -16.01 -5.50
N ASN A 107 -3.06 -15.37 -4.35
CA ASN A 107 -2.95 -13.93 -4.20
C ASN A 107 -1.48 -13.51 -4.09
N HIS A 108 -1.15 -12.40 -4.71
CA HIS A 108 0.20 -11.82 -4.71
C HIS A 108 0.12 -10.33 -4.45
N VAL A 109 1.14 -9.80 -3.77
CA VAL A 109 1.28 -8.37 -3.47
C VAL A 109 2.68 -7.91 -3.86
N LEU A 110 2.74 -6.90 -4.72
CA LEU A 110 3.96 -6.17 -5.04
C LEU A 110 3.93 -4.82 -4.32
N ALA A 111 4.88 -4.57 -3.43
CA ALA A 111 5.08 -3.25 -2.84
C ALA A 111 6.32 -2.60 -3.45
N TRP A 112 6.23 -1.31 -3.78
CA TRP A 112 7.27 -0.59 -4.49
C TRP A 112 7.53 0.79 -3.90
N SER A 113 8.75 1.28 -4.10
CA SER A 113 9.11 2.67 -3.87
C SER A 113 9.94 3.22 -5.03
N ALA A 114 9.76 4.50 -5.31
CA ALA A 114 10.45 5.23 -6.36
C ALA A 114 10.80 6.64 -5.89
N GLU A 115 11.81 7.25 -6.50
CA GLU A 115 12.30 8.58 -6.15
C GLU A 115 12.60 9.40 -7.42
N GLY A 116 12.12 10.64 -7.45
CA GLY A 116 12.42 11.63 -8.48
C GLY A 116 13.80 12.26 -8.28
N ALA A 117 14.33 12.93 -9.30
CA ALA A 117 15.64 13.60 -9.20
C ALA A 117 15.63 14.78 -8.20
N ASP A 118 14.45 15.29 -7.88
CA ASP A 118 14.18 16.32 -6.87
C ASP A 118 14.08 15.75 -5.44
N GLY A 119 14.24 14.43 -5.27
CA GLY A 119 14.07 13.74 -3.99
C GLY A 119 12.61 13.45 -3.65
N HIS A 120 11.66 13.69 -4.55
CA HIS A 120 10.27 13.33 -4.35
C HIS A 120 10.11 11.81 -4.30
N ALA A 121 9.66 11.28 -3.17
CA ALA A 121 9.42 9.85 -3.00
C ALA A 121 7.95 9.48 -3.30
N MET A 122 7.76 8.41 -4.07
CA MET A 122 6.45 7.77 -4.27
C MET A 122 6.54 6.31 -3.86
N SER A 123 5.46 5.77 -3.32
CA SER A 123 5.36 4.35 -2.97
C SER A 123 3.93 3.87 -3.13
N GLY A 124 3.77 2.58 -3.42
CA GLY A 124 2.46 1.98 -3.54
C GLY A 124 2.50 0.46 -3.52
N VAL A 125 1.33 -0.11 -3.74
CA VAL A 125 1.13 -1.56 -3.80
C VAL A 125 0.35 -1.93 -5.06
N ALA A 126 0.64 -3.11 -5.62
CA ALA A 126 -0.13 -3.74 -6.66
C ALA A 126 -0.46 -5.17 -6.22
N ARG A 127 -1.74 -5.43 -5.95
CA ARG A 127 -2.27 -6.74 -5.56
C ARG A 127 -2.87 -7.40 -6.78
N PHE A 128 -2.64 -8.69 -6.97
CA PHE A 128 -3.24 -9.43 -8.08
C PHE A 128 -3.43 -10.89 -7.71
N MET A 129 -4.24 -11.59 -8.48
CA MET A 129 -4.53 -13.02 -8.29
C MET A 129 -4.21 -13.80 -9.56
N VAL A 130 -3.56 -14.95 -9.39
CA VAL A 130 -3.36 -15.95 -10.45
C VAL A 130 -4.27 -17.15 -10.15
N HIS A 131 -5.09 -17.60 -11.12
CA HIS A 131 -6.08 -18.67 -10.91
C HIS A 131 -5.85 -19.94 -11.74
#